data_AF-A0AAW7HKV1-F1
#
_entry.id   AF-A0AAW7HKV1-F1
#
_cell.length_a   1.000
_cell.length_b   1.000
_cell.length_c   1.000
_cell.angle_alpha   90.00
_cell.angle_beta   90.00
_cell.angle_gamma   90.00
#
_symmetry.space_group_name_H-M   'P 1'
#
loop_
_entity.id
_entity.type
_entity.pdbx_description
1 polymer ?
#
loop_
_entity_poly.entity_id
_entity_poly.type
_entity_poly.pdbx_seq_one_letter_code
_entity_poly.pdbx_strand_id
1 'polypeptide(L)'
;MPLQITKGATLGERSSAPKIVTPHLQIRAIAVSAPECISGHKSGRALNSTDPVSLFNACRYAASLAKQRKGAWGNSNWGRLDKKLREHFLLMYSLDDMHRYENLIQASRPNILFIGAMTLCMPGAVECAKVARKMFGDRLSHRTGWAAR
;
A
#
# COMPACT_ATOMS: atom_id res chain seq x y z
N MET A 1 -15.24 20.08 -75.61
CA MET A 1 -14.86 21.09 -74.61
C MET A 1 -14.56 20.41 -73.28
N PRO A 2 -13.61 20.92 -72.47
CA PRO A 2 -12.70 20.10 -71.65
C PRO A 2 -12.90 20.21 -70.11
N LEU A 3 -12.10 19.40 -69.38
CA LEU A 3 -11.69 19.48 -67.95
C LEU A 3 -12.75 19.08 -66.89
N GLN A 4 -12.48 18.31 -65.82
CA GLN A 4 -11.26 18.18 -65.01
C GLN A 4 -11.25 16.89 -64.15
N ILE A 5 -10.03 16.47 -63.75
CA ILE A 5 -9.62 15.26 -63.02
C ILE A 5 -9.60 15.51 -61.49
N THR A 6 -9.84 14.48 -60.65
CA THR A 6 -9.12 14.07 -59.39
C THR A 6 -10.07 13.38 -58.37
N LYS A 7 -9.88 12.12 -57.94
CA LYS A 7 -8.93 11.48 -56.99
C LYS A 7 -9.28 11.64 -55.48
N GLY A 8 -9.27 10.49 -54.76
CA GLY A 8 -9.07 10.36 -53.30
C GLY A 8 -10.36 10.07 -52.51
N ALA A 9 -10.60 8.90 -51.89
CA ALA A 9 -9.99 8.37 -50.64
C ALA A 9 -9.99 9.45 -49.53
N THR A 10 -10.61 9.28 -48.36
CA THR A 10 -10.37 8.23 -47.36
C THR A 10 -11.43 8.24 -46.24
N LEU A 11 -11.52 7.10 -45.54
CA LEU A 11 -12.06 6.96 -44.19
C LEU A 11 -11.67 8.13 -43.28
N GLY A 12 -12.64 8.65 -42.52
CA GLY A 12 -12.40 9.50 -41.37
C GLY A 12 -13.70 9.67 -40.58
N GLU A 13 -13.76 9.60 -39.26
CA GLU A 13 -12.79 9.23 -38.22
C GLU A 13 -13.65 8.62 -37.11
N ARG A 14 -13.28 7.45 -36.59
CA ARG A 14 -13.78 7.05 -35.28
C ARG A 14 -13.22 8.09 -34.32
N SER A 15 -14.08 8.92 -33.74
CA SER A 15 -13.71 9.83 -32.66
C SER A 15 -13.14 8.99 -31.52
N SER A 16 -11.83 8.81 -31.55
CA SER A 16 -11.04 8.31 -30.46
C SER A 16 -10.96 9.45 -29.46
N ALA A 17 -12.03 9.61 -28.67
CA ALA A 17 -11.89 10.22 -27.37
C ALA A 17 -10.64 9.60 -26.73
N PRO A 18 -9.68 10.39 -26.23
CA PRO A 18 -8.53 9.82 -25.58
C PRO A 18 -9.08 8.92 -24.49
N LYS A 19 -8.86 7.60 -24.61
CA LYS A 19 -8.96 6.72 -23.46
C LYS A 19 -8.06 7.40 -22.45
N ILE A 20 -8.65 7.96 -21.40
CA ILE A 20 -7.89 8.35 -20.23
C ILE A 20 -7.25 7.03 -19.81
N VAL A 21 -5.99 6.85 -20.24
CA VAL A 21 -5.14 5.80 -19.72
C VAL A 21 -4.89 6.28 -18.32
N THR A 22 -5.82 6.00 -17.41
CA THR A 22 -5.53 6.03 -15.99
C THR A 22 -4.28 5.17 -15.88
N PRO A 23 -3.11 5.74 -15.54
CA PRO A 23 -1.92 4.93 -15.36
C PRO A 23 -2.37 3.83 -14.42
N HIS A 24 -2.25 2.56 -14.83
CA HIS A 24 -2.66 1.43 -14.00
C HIS A 24 -2.10 1.70 -12.62
N LEU A 25 -2.96 2.09 -11.67
CA LEU A 25 -2.54 2.63 -10.39
C LEU A 25 -1.93 1.44 -9.66
N GLN A 26 -0.62 1.32 -9.81
CA GLN A 26 0.13 0.21 -9.29
C GLN A 26 -0.05 0.24 -7.77
N ILE A 27 -0.56 -0.84 -7.20
CA ILE A 27 -0.70 -0.92 -5.75
C ILE A 27 0.71 -0.84 -5.15
N ARG A 28 0.90 0.15 -4.27
CA ARG A 28 2.08 0.31 -3.41
C ARG A 28 1.56 0.24 -1.99
N ALA A 29 1.61 -0.95 -1.42
CA ALA A 29 1.09 -1.25 -0.11
C ALA A 29 2.22 -1.40 0.91
N ILE A 30 1.99 -0.88 2.11
CA ILE A 30 2.72 -1.28 3.31
C ILE A 30 1.72 -1.69 4.39
N ALA A 31 2.18 -2.46 5.35
CA ALA A 31 1.38 -2.89 6.47
C ALA A 31 2.13 -2.67 7.78
N VAL A 32 1.49 -2.03 8.75
CA VAL A 32 2.11 -1.65 10.02
C VAL A 32 1.25 -2.12 11.18
N SER A 33 1.85 -2.78 12.16
CA SER A 33 1.19 -3.07 13.44
C SER A 33 1.38 -1.85 14.33
N ALA A 34 0.26 -1.23 14.73
CA ALA A 34 0.25 -0.06 15.59
C ALA A 34 0.88 -0.38 16.97
N PRO A 35 1.59 0.59 17.58
CA PRO A 35 2.16 0.40 18.90
C PRO A 35 1.07 0.33 19.96
N GLU A 36 1.30 -0.47 20.99
CA GLU A 36 0.46 -0.51 22.20
C GLU A 36 0.94 0.47 23.28
N CYS A 37 2.26 0.72 23.34
CA CYS A 37 2.89 1.55 24.36
C CYS A 37 3.06 2.99 23.88
N ILE A 38 3.02 3.95 24.81
CA ILE A 38 3.40 5.34 24.52
C ILE A 38 4.91 5.42 24.31
N SER A 39 5.70 4.85 25.22
CA SER A 39 7.16 4.87 25.17
C SER A 39 7.76 3.55 25.64
N GLY A 40 9.06 3.39 25.42
CA GLY A 40 9.84 2.25 25.87
C GLY A 40 10.17 1.27 24.77
N HIS A 41 11.00 0.29 25.12
CA HIS A 41 11.52 -0.73 24.21
C HIS A 41 10.99 -2.11 24.62
N LYS A 42 10.87 -3.03 23.66
CA LYS A 42 10.53 -4.42 23.97
C LYS A 42 11.54 -4.97 24.97
N SER A 43 11.05 -5.37 26.15
CA SER A 43 11.87 -6.12 27.10
C SER A 43 11.98 -7.58 26.68
N GLY A 44 13.05 -8.27 27.09
CA GLY A 44 13.20 -9.72 26.86
C GLY A 44 12.13 -10.59 27.52
N ARG A 45 11.25 -10.02 28.35
CA ARG A 45 10.12 -10.70 29.01
C ARG A 45 8.81 -10.58 28.22
N ALA A 46 8.75 -9.72 27.19
CA ALA A 46 7.59 -9.61 26.31
C ALA A 46 7.69 -10.63 25.15
N LEU A 47 6.57 -10.97 24.51
CA LEU A 47 6.57 -11.78 23.29
C LEU A 47 7.49 -11.12 22.24
N ASN A 48 8.61 -11.77 21.99
CA ASN A 48 9.76 -11.23 21.26
C ASN A 48 9.68 -11.46 19.74
N SER A 49 8.50 -11.78 19.21
CA SER A 49 8.34 -11.84 17.76
C SER A 49 8.57 -10.45 17.17
N THR A 50 9.52 -10.36 16.25
CA THR A 50 9.72 -9.19 15.39
C THR A 50 8.77 -9.21 14.18
N ASP A 51 8.10 -10.34 13.96
CA ASP A 51 7.16 -10.57 12.87
C ASP A 51 5.72 -10.25 13.32
N PRO A 52 4.99 -9.36 12.62
CA PRO A 52 3.60 -9.04 12.97
C PRO A 52 2.65 -10.15 12.47
N VAL A 53 2.64 -11.30 13.15
CA VAL A 53 1.93 -12.53 12.72
C VAL A 53 0.46 -12.31 12.40
N SER A 54 -0.27 -11.56 13.24
CA SER A 54 -1.69 -11.24 13.00
C SER A 54 -1.87 -10.40 11.73
N LEU A 55 -0.98 -9.43 11.50
CA LEU A 55 -0.99 -8.59 10.30
C LEU A 55 -0.65 -9.41 9.05
N PHE A 56 0.33 -10.31 9.13
CA PHE A 56 0.61 -11.24 8.04
C PHE A 56 -0.59 -12.11 7.73
N ASN A 57 -1.30 -12.61 8.75
CA ASN A 57 -2.52 -13.37 8.56
C ASN A 57 -3.62 -12.54 7.86
N ALA A 58 -3.78 -11.28 8.24
CA ALA A 58 -4.73 -10.37 7.60
C ALA A 58 -4.37 -10.08 6.13
N CYS A 59 -3.08 -10.00 5.81
CA CYS A 59 -2.59 -9.72 4.46
C CYS A 59 -2.32 -10.97 3.61
N ARG A 60 -2.50 -12.19 4.16
CA ARG A 60 -2.07 -13.45 3.51
C ARG A 60 -2.67 -13.67 2.13
N TYR A 61 -3.93 -13.29 1.94
CA TYR A 61 -4.62 -13.47 0.67
C TYR A 61 -4.09 -12.52 -0.40
N ALA A 62 -3.93 -11.24 -0.06
CA ALA A 62 -3.31 -10.23 -0.93
C ALA A 62 -1.87 -10.62 -1.30
N ALA A 63 -1.08 -11.08 -0.32
CA ALA A 63 0.27 -11.59 -0.57
C ALA A 63 0.27 -12.83 -1.48
N SER A 64 -0.69 -13.74 -1.31
CA SER A 64 -0.86 -14.92 -2.17
C SER A 64 -1.20 -14.54 -3.62
N LEU A 65 -2.14 -13.60 -3.81
CA LEU A 65 -2.47 -13.07 -5.14
C LEU A 65 -1.27 -12.37 -5.78
N ALA A 66 -0.51 -11.60 -5.00
CA ALA A 66 0.70 -10.93 -5.45
C ALA A 66 1.75 -11.94 -5.93
N LYS A 67 2.02 -12.98 -5.12
CA LYS A 67 2.95 -14.07 -5.47
C LYS A 67 2.53 -14.83 -6.72
N GLN A 68 1.23 -15.05 -6.92
CA GLN A 68 0.67 -15.72 -8.10
C GLN A 68 0.55 -14.80 -9.32
N ARG A 69 0.95 -13.53 -9.22
CA ARG A 69 0.77 -12.49 -10.26
C ARG A 69 -0.69 -12.34 -10.73
N LYS A 70 -1.64 -12.48 -9.81
CA LYS A 70 -3.08 -12.40 -10.09
C LYS A 70 -3.65 -11.03 -9.78
N GLY A 71 -4.38 -10.47 -10.75
CA GLY A 71 -5.11 -9.20 -10.60
C GLY A 71 -4.21 -8.01 -10.24
N ALA A 72 -4.81 -6.99 -9.62
CA ALA A 72 -4.08 -5.76 -9.25
C ALA A 72 -2.92 -6.02 -8.27
N TRP A 73 -3.06 -7.01 -7.38
CA TRP A 73 -2.00 -7.41 -6.44
C TRP A 73 -0.80 -8.03 -7.15
N GLY A 74 -1.01 -8.74 -8.25
CA GLY A 74 0.07 -9.30 -9.06
C GLY A 74 1.04 -8.26 -9.61
N ASN A 75 0.54 -7.05 -9.88
CA ASN A 75 1.34 -5.92 -10.34
C ASN A 75 1.80 -5.01 -9.20
N SER A 76 1.52 -5.32 -7.94
CA SER A 76 1.85 -4.46 -6.79
C SER A 76 3.34 -4.51 -6.42
N ASN A 77 3.77 -3.64 -5.49
CA ASN A 77 5.08 -3.78 -4.85
C ASN A 77 5.25 -5.11 -4.09
N TRP A 78 4.16 -5.79 -3.70
CA TRP A 78 4.22 -7.12 -3.09
C TRP A 78 4.34 -8.25 -4.12
N GLY A 79 4.09 -7.98 -5.41
CA GLY A 79 4.20 -8.96 -6.51
C GLY A 79 5.60 -9.07 -7.11
N ARG A 80 6.55 -8.28 -6.61
CA ARG A 80 7.96 -8.33 -7.02
C ARG A 80 8.57 -9.67 -6.58
N LEU A 81 9.44 -10.22 -7.43
CA LEU A 81 10.11 -11.52 -7.19
C LEU A 81 11.28 -11.42 -6.20
N ASP A 82 11.51 -10.25 -5.60
CA ASP A 82 12.57 -10.11 -4.62
C ASP A 82 12.16 -10.70 -3.26
N LYS A 83 13.14 -11.14 -2.48
CA LYS A 83 12.93 -11.67 -1.12
C LYS A 83 12.56 -10.57 -0.10
N LYS A 84 12.25 -9.35 -0.57
CA LYS A 84 12.14 -8.14 0.24
C LYS A 84 10.70 -7.80 0.63
N LEU A 85 9.73 -8.69 0.39
CA LEU A 85 8.34 -8.49 0.82
C LEU A 85 8.23 -8.06 2.29
N ARG A 86 9.06 -8.64 3.18
CA ARG A 86 9.10 -8.29 4.62
C ARG A 86 9.46 -6.83 4.90
N GLU A 87 10.21 -6.18 4.01
CA GLU A 87 10.59 -4.76 4.14
C GLU A 87 9.37 -3.82 4.01
N HIS A 88 8.22 -4.33 3.55
CA HIS A 88 6.95 -3.59 3.51
C HIS A 88 6.08 -3.78 4.76
N PHE A 89 6.59 -4.50 5.76
CA PHE A 89 5.90 -4.76 7.03
C PHE A 89 6.70 -4.18 8.19
N LEU A 90 5.99 -3.55 9.13
CA LEU A 90 6.60 -3.01 10.34
C LEU A 90 5.77 -3.41 11.56
N LEU A 91 6.44 -3.91 12.59
CA LEU A 91 5.88 -4.08 13.92
C LEU A 91 6.39 -2.96 14.82
N MET A 92 5.50 -2.06 15.24
CA MET A 92 5.83 -1.02 16.21
C MET A 92 5.47 -1.51 17.61
N TYR A 93 6.35 -1.23 18.59
CA TYR A 93 6.10 -1.52 19.99
C TYR A 93 5.58 -0.30 20.73
N SER A 94 6.25 0.84 20.54
CA SER A 94 5.89 2.12 21.15
C SER A 94 5.92 3.26 20.13
N LEU A 95 5.52 4.48 20.53
CA LEU A 95 5.65 5.65 19.67
C LEU A 95 7.12 6.02 19.42
N ASP A 96 8.07 5.51 20.19
CA ASP A 96 9.50 5.70 19.94
C ASP A 96 9.92 5.08 18.59
N ASP A 97 9.17 4.09 18.08
CA ASP A 97 9.37 3.49 16.75
C ASP A 97 8.87 4.37 15.59
N MET A 98 8.28 5.55 15.84
CA MET A 98 7.66 6.38 14.80
C MET A 98 8.65 6.77 13.68
N HIS A 99 9.92 6.98 14.01
CA HIS A 99 10.97 7.25 13.03
C HIS A 99 11.13 6.13 11.99
N ARG A 100 10.98 4.86 12.40
CA ARG A 100 11.05 3.69 11.51
C ARG A 100 9.84 3.64 10.58
N TYR A 101 8.68 3.99 11.12
CA TYR A 101 7.44 4.10 10.37
C TYR A 101 7.51 5.20 9.30
N GLU A 102 7.96 6.40 9.68
CA GLU A 102 8.14 7.52 8.75
C GLU A 102 9.13 7.15 7.63
N ASN A 103 10.27 6.56 7.98
CA ASN A 103 11.26 6.06 7.01
C ASN A 103 10.65 5.04 6.03
N LEU A 104 9.86 4.08 6.54
CA LEU A 104 9.21 3.09 5.70
C LEU A 104 8.22 3.73 4.71
N ILE A 105 7.38 4.65 5.19
CA ILE A 105 6.41 5.34 4.32
C ILE A 105 7.15 6.19 3.28
N GLN A 106 8.18 6.92 3.69
CA GLN A 106 8.92 7.80 2.79
C GLN A 106 9.63 7.00 1.69
N ALA A 107 10.25 5.87 2.04
CA ALA A 107 10.93 5.00 1.09
C ALA A 107 9.96 4.29 0.12
N SER A 108 8.81 3.82 0.62
CA SER A 108 7.86 3.04 -0.17
C SER A 108 6.86 3.89 -0.96
N ARG A 109 6.64 5.16 -0.56
CA ARG A 109 5.62 6.09 -1.07
C ARG A 109 4.28 5.37 -1.34
N PRO A 110 3.69 4.73 -0.32
CA PRO A 110 2.55 3.86 -0.51
C PRO A 110 1.33 4.65 -0.98
N ASN A 111 0.44 4.00 -1.72
CA ASN A 111 -0.93 4.50 -1.96
C ASN A 111 -1.97 3.73 -1.15
N ILE A 112 -1.57 2.61 -0.53
CA ILE A 112 -2.37 1.85 0.43
C ILE A 112 -1.55 1.63 1.71
N LEU A 113 -2.10 2.03 2.85
CA LEU A 113 -1.53 1.75 4.17
C LEU A 113 -2.50 0.88 4.97
N PHE A 114 -2.05 -0.31 5.37
CA PHE A 114 -2.75 -1.12 6.36
C PHE A 114 -2.21 -0.85 7.75
N ILE A 115 -3.09 -0.50 8.68
CA ILE A 115 -2.76 -0.39 10.10
C ILE A 115 -3.47 -1.52 10.84
N GLY A 116 -2.70 -2.51 11.27
CA GLY A 116 -3.17 -3.57 12.16
C GLY A 116 -3.15 -3.07 13.59
N ALA A 117 -4.29 -3.13 14.27
CA ALA A 117 -4.41 -2.73 15.66
C ALA A 117 -5.28 -3.72 16.42
N MET A 118 -4.81 -4.14 17.60
CA MET A 118 -5.70 -4.71 18.63
C MET A 118 -6.32 -3.55 19.41
N THR A 119 -7.40 -3.81 20.16
CA THR A 119 -8.19 -2.75 20.84
C THR A 119 -7.33 -1.78 21.65
N LEU A 120 -6.33 -2.29 22.38
CA LEU A 120 -5.40 -1.48 23.18
C LEU A 120 -4.45 -0.60 22.35
N CYS A 121 -4.17 -0.98 21.09
CA CYS A 121 -3.31 -0.23 20.18
C CYS A 121 -4.04 0.90 19.45
N MET A 122 -5.35 1.10 19.69
CA MET A 122 -6.15 2.10 18.97
C MET A 122 -5.56 3.52 19.04
N PRO A 123 -5.07 4.02 20.19
CA PRO A 123 -4.39 5.32 20.24
C PRO A 123 -3.15 5.37 19.34
N GLY A 124 -2.32 4.33 19.37
CA GLY A 124 -1.14 4.22 18.48
C GLY A 124 -1.52 4.19 17.00
N ALA A 125 -2.60 3.49 16.66
CA ALA A 125 -3.12 3.42 15.29
C ALA A 125 -3.60 4.80 14.79
N VAL A 126 -4.24 5.58 15.66
CA VAL A 126 -4.66 6.95 15.37
C VAL A 126 -3.44 7.85 15.12
N GLU A 127 -2.39 7.73 15.94
CA GLU A 127 -1.15 8.50 15.73
C GLU A 127 -0.45 8.12 14.42
N CYS A 128 -0.35 6.83 14.10
CA CYS A 128 0.16 6.39 12.80
C CYS A 128 -0.64 7.00 11.64
N ALA A 129 -1.98 6.99 11.71
CA ALA A 129 -2.84 7.55 10.68
C ALA A 129 -2.68 9.08 10.54
N LYS A 130 -2.56 9.82 11.65
CA LYS A 130 -2.30 11.26 11.65
C LYS A 130 -0.98 11.60 10.97
N VAL A 131 0.10 10.88 11.31
CA VAL A 131 1.42 11.06 10.68
C VAL A 131 1.36 10.77 9.18
N ALA A 132 0.73 9.66 8.78
CA ALA A 132 0.58 9.31 7.37
C ALA A 132 -0.18 10.40 6.59
N ARG A 133 -1.27 10.91 7.17
CA ARG A 133 -2.07 12.00 6.59
C ARG A 133 -1.28 13.30 6.48
N LYS A 134 -0.48 13.65 7.50
CA LYS A 134 0.41 14.83 7.45
C LYS A 134 1.44 14.72 6.33
N MET A 135 1.99 13.53 6.08
CA MET A 135 3.02 13.32 5.06
C MET A 135 2.47 13.26 3.62
N PHE A 136 1.31 12.65 3.40
CA PHE A 136 0.80 12.36 2.04
C PHE A 136 -0.54 13.03 1.69
N GLY A 137 -1.23 13.62 2.67
CA GLY A 137 -2.59 14.13 2.51
C GLY A 137 -3.57 13.01 2.14
N ASP A 138 -4.54 13.33 1.30
CA ASP A 138 -5.57 12.38 0.85
C ASP A 138 -5.07 11.43 -0.27
N ARG A 139 -3.79 11.52 -0.65
CA ARG A 139 -3.17 10.63 -1.66
C ARG A 139 -2.89 9.22 -1.14
N LEU A 140 -2.99 9.02 0.17
CA LEU A 140 -2.80 7.74 0.83
C LEU A 140 -4.14 7.21 1.32
N SER A 141 -4.63 6.13 0.71
CA SER A 141 -5.77 5.39 1.25
C SER A 141 -5.28 4.58 2.45
N HIS A 142 -5.79 4.85 3.66
CA HIS A 142 -5.50 4.04 4.84
C HIS A 142 -6.72 3.19 5.21
N ARG A 143 -6.49 1.93 5.60
CA ARG A 143 -7.55 1.04 6.08
C ARG A 143 -7.11 0.42 7.41
N THR A 144 -7.90 0.65 8.45
CA THR A 144 -7.73 0.02 9.77
C THR A 144 -8.44 -1.33 9.75
N GLY A 145 -7.70 -2.43 9.90
CA GLY A 145 -8.23 -3.79 9.87
C GLY A 145 -8.37 -4.38 11.26
N TRP A 146 -9.56 -4.86 11.60
CA TRP A 146 -9.87 -5.55 12.85
C TRP A 146 -9.66 -7.06 12.66
N ALA A 147 -8.83 -7.67 13.50
CA ALA A 147 -8.79 -9.13 13.65
C ALA A 147 -9.37 -9.48 15.03
N ALA A 148 -10.70 -9.43 15.15
CA ALA A 148 -11.38 -10.11 16.24
C ALA A 148 -11.23 -11.63 15.97
N ARG A 149 -10.64 -12.35 16.93
CA ARG A 149 -10.78 -13.80 16.99
C ARG A 149 -12.15 -14.13 17.57
#